data_AF-A0A0F2SFG9-F1
#
_entry.id   AF-A0A0F2SFG9-F1
#
_cell.length_a   1.000
_cell.length_b   1.000
_cell.length_c   1.000
_cell.angle_alpha   90.00
_cell.angle_beta   90.00
_cell.angle_gamma   90.00
#
_symmetry.space_group_name_H-M   'P 1'
#
loop_
_entity.id
_entity.type
_entity.pdbx_description
1 polymer ?
#
loop_
_entity_poly.entity_id
_entity_poly.type
_entity_poly.pdbx_seq_one_letter_code
_entity_poly.pdbx_strand_id
1 'polypeptide(L)'
;MMLVFCTAVRYSFKRQLEGQVIGDLERVVAHKYNLNIRQAKDAAESARQTIVSQHVLVKLYHEDYTKKVEALVKKLKNPKLSVRKVKALTSKLAKR
;
A
#
# COMPACT_ATOMS: atom_id res chain seq x y z
N MET A 1 9.73 24.93 3.36
CA MET A 1 10.62 23.84 2.91
C MET A 1 9.96 22.46 2.93
N MET A 2 9.40 21.99 4.06
CA MET A 2 8.77 20.66 4.13
C MET A 2 7.61 20.46 3.14
N LEU A 3 6.72 21.45 3.00
CA LEU A 3 5.59 21.38 2.05
C LEU A 3 6.02 21.18 0.60
N VAL A 4 7.10 21.83 0.18
CA VAL A 4 7.65 21.72 -1.19
C VAL A 4 8.18 20.31 -1.41
N PHE A 5 8.93 19.78 -0.45
CA PHE A 5 9.47 18.43 -0.50
C PHE A 5 8.36 17.36 -0.54
N CYS A 6 7.35 17.45 0.34
CA CYS A 6 6.21 16.53 0.32
C CYS A 6 5.44 16.59 -1.01
N THR A 7 5.30 17.78 -1.60
CA THR A 7 4.66 17.95 -2.90
C THR A 7 5.49 17.33 -4.02
N ALA A 8 6.81 17.46 -3.97
CA ALA A 8 7.74 16.80 -4.88
C ALA A 8 7.64 15.27 -4.78
N VAL A 9 7.60 14.70 -3.57
CA VAL A 9 7.37 13.26 -3.35
C VAL A 9 6.06 12.81 -3.98
N ARG A 10 4.96 13.53 -3.73
CA ARG A 10 3.64 13.20 -4.30
C ARG A 10 3.65 13.25 -5.82
N TYR A 11 4.31 14.24 -6.40
CA TYR A 11 4.45 14.35 -7.84
C TYR A 11 5.26 13.19 -8.41
N SER A 12 6.42 12.89 -7.82
CA SER A 12 7.27 11.77 -8.23
C SER A 12 6.55 10.43 -8.16
N PHE A 13 5.78 10.20 -7.09
CA PHE A 13 4.95 9.00 -6.93
C PHE A 13 4.00 8.81 -8.11
N LYS A 14 3.24 9.86 -8.48
CA LYS A 14 2.31 9.77 -9.61
C LYS A 14 3.05 9.48 -10.92
N ARG A 15 4.19 10.12 -11.16
CA ARG A 15 4.96 9.95 -12.41
C ARG A 15 5.62 8.59 -12.53
N GLN A 16 6.08 8.02 -11.42
CA GLN A 16 6.60 6.65 -11.39
C GLN A 16 5.50 5.62 -11.69
N LEU A 17 4.27 5.84 -11.20
CA LEU A 17 3.12 4.99 -11.56
C LEU A 17 2.74 5.11 -13.06
N GLU A 18 3.01 6.26 -13.68
CA GLU A 18 2.84 6.49 -15.12
C GLU A 18 4.01 5.91 -15.95
N GLY A 19 5.00 5.27 -15.33
CA GLY A 19 6.12 4.62 -16.01
C GLY A 19 7.29 5.55 -16.36
N GLN A 20 7.34 6.76 -15.80
CA GLN A 20 8.43 7.69 -16.08
C GLN A 20 9.75 7.22 -15.45
N VAL A 21 10.84 7.32 -16.22
CA VAL A 21 12.19 6.94 -15.78
C VAL A 21 12.67 7.87 -14.66
N ILE A 22 13.21 7.28 -13.58
CA ILE A 22 13.60 8.00 -12.36
C ILE A 22 14.69 9.04 -12.63
N GLY A 23 15.71 8.71 -13.42
CA GLY A 23 16.83 9.63 -13.70
C GLY A 23 16.39 10.93 -14.37
N ASP A 24 15.42 10.87 -15.28
CA ASP A 24 14.85 12.06 -15.91
C ASP A 24 13.89 12.80 -14.97
N LEU A 25 13.12 12.04 -14.19
CA LEU A 25 12.20 12.57 -13.20
C LEU A 25 12.92 13.42 -12.14
N GLU A 26 14.11 13.02 -11.69
CA GLU A 26 14.93 13.78 -10.72
C GLU A 26 15.23 15.20 -11.22
N ARG A 27 15.61 15.35 -12.49
CA ARG A 27 15.90 16.65 -13.10
C ARG A 27 14.64 17.51 -13.22
N VAL A 28 13.54 16.89 -13.65
CA VAL A 28 12.23 17.56 -13.76
C VAL A 28 11.76 18.04 -12.39
N VAL A 29 11.89 17.21 -11.36
CA VAL A 29 11.49 17.54 -9.98
C VAL A 29 12.35 18.66 -9.41
N ALA A 30 13.67 18.61 -9.61
CA ALA A 30 14.59 19.66 -9.18
C ALA A 30 14.19 21.02 -9.76
N HIS A 31 14.00 21.09 -11.08
CA HIS A 31 13.61 22.32 -11.77
C HIS A 31 12.20 22.78 -11.37
N LYS A 32 11.23 21.87 -11.35
CA LYS A 32 9.82 22.18 -11.08
C LYS A 32 9.56 22.73 -9.68
N TYR A 33 10.27 22.21 -8.69
CA TYR A 33 10.08 22.57 -7.28
C TYR A 33 11.19 23.44 -6.71
N ASN A 34 12.11 23.91 -7.57
CA ASN A 34 13.31 24.66 -7.19
C ASN A 34 14.09 23.96 -6.04
N LEU A 35 14.23 22.65 -6.15
CA LEU A 35 14.98 21.80 -5.22
C LEU A 35 16.39 21.58 -5.74
N ASN A 36 17.35 21.47 -4.83
CA ASN A 36 18.66 20.99 -5.25
C ASN A 36 18.57 19.53 -5.70
N ILE A 37 19.53 19.10 -6.52
CA ILE A 37 19.47 17.76 -7.13
C ILE A 37 19.46 16.63 -6.10
N ARG A 38 20.10 16.81 -4.94
CA ARG A 38 20.08 15.83 -3.85
C ARG A 38 18.68 15.67 -3.26
N GLN A 39 18.01 16.78 -2.97
CA GLN A 39 16.62 16.77 -2.47
C GLN A 39 15.65 16.19 -3.48
N ALA A 40 15.83 16.46 -4.77
CA ALA A 40 15.00 15.89 -5.82
C ALA A 40 15.18 14.36 -5.93
N LYS A 41 16.42 13.87 -5.79
CA LYS A 41 16.73 12.44 -5.69
C LYS A 41 16.06 11.80 -4.48
N ASP A 42 16.21 12.41 -3.30
CA ASP A 42 15.59 11.91 -2.07
C ASP A 42 14.05 11.85 -2.19
N ALA A 43 13.44 12.83 -2.85
CA ALA A 43 12.00 12.86 -3.09
C ALA A 43 11.55 11.74 -4.06
N ALA A 44 12.28 11.52 -5.15
CA ALA A 44 12.01 10.46 -6.11
C ALA A 44 12.23 9.06 -5.51
N GLU A 45 13.26 8.90 -4.68
CA GLU A 45 13.54 7.66 -3.98
C GLU A 45 12.50 7.35 -2.89
N SER A 46 12.07 8.36 -2.13
CA SER A 46 10.99 8.21 -1.15
C SER A 46 9.68 7.73 -1.80
N ALA A 47 9.36 8.28 -2.97
CA ALA A 47 8.22 7.85 -3.77
C ALA A 47 8.36 6.38 -4.21
N ARG A 48 9.54 6.00 -4.71
CA ARG A 48 9.84 4.63 -5.15
C ARG A 48 9.68 3.62 -4.00
N GLN A 49 10.26 3.93 -2.84
CA GLN A 49 10.17 3.09 -1.65
C GLN A 49 8.74 2.93 -1.18
N THR A 50 7.94 4.01 -1.26
CA THR A 50 6.51 3.96 -0.93
C THR A 50 5.75 3.03 -1.87
N ILE A 51 6.00 3.08 -3.18
CA ILE A 51 5.36 2.18 -4.15
C ILE A 51 5.72 0.72 -3.85
N VAL A 52 7.01 0.44 -3.63
CA VAL A 52 7.48 -0.91 -3.30
C VAL A 52 6.85 -1.43 -2.01
N SER A 53 6.78 -0.61 -0.95
CA SER A 53 6.19 -1.02 0.32
C SER A 53 4.70 -1.34 0.17
N GLN A 54 3.96 -0.55 -0.62
CA GLN A 54 2.54 -0.80 -0.86
C GLN A 54 2.30 -2.14 -1.58
N HIS A 55 3.13 -2.50 -2.57
CA HIS A 55 3.02 -3.81 -3.22
C HIS A 55 3.24 -4.98 -2.24
N VAL A 56 4.25 -4.85 -1.37
CA VAL A 56 4.52 -5.86 -0.33
C VAL A 56 3.36 -5.95 0.66
N LEU A 57 2.84 -4.81 1.11
CA LEU A 57 1.72 -4.75 2.06
C LEU A 57 0.44 -5.36 1.51
N VAL A 58 0.11 -5.09 0.24
CA VAL A 58 -1.08 -5.68 -0.41
C VAL A 58 -1.00 -7.20 -0.40
N LYS A 59 0.16 -7.77 -0.74
CA LYS A 59 0.39 -9.22 -0.70
C LYS A 59 0.23 -9.77 0.71
N LEU A 60 0.87 -9.14 1.69
CA LEU A 60 0.79 -9.56 3.09
C LEU A 60 -0.65 -9.51 3.62
N TYR A 61 -1.38 -8.42 3.34
CA TYR A 61 -2.77 -8.29 3.76
C TYR A 61 -3.66 -9.35 3.12
N HIS A 62 -3.47 -9.64 1.83
CA HIS A 62 -4.21 -10.70 1.17
C HIS A 62 -3.98 -12.07 1.84
N GLU A 63 -2.72 -12.41 2.13
CA GLU A 63 -2.36 -13.64 2.85
C GLU A 63 -2.99 -13.70 4.26
N ASP A 64 -2.94 -12.59 5.00
CA ASP A 64 -3.53 -12.51 6.34
C ASP A 64 -5.05 -12.63 6.33
N TYR A 65 -5.72 -11.99 5.37
CA TYR A 65 -7.17 -12.13 5.20
C TYR A 65 -7.55 -13.56 4.81
N THR A 66 -6.79 -14.19 3.92
CA THR A 66 -6.99 -15.60 3.52
C THR A 66 -6.90 -16.53 4.73
N LYS A 67 -5.83 -16.43 5.53
CA LYS A 67 -5.67 -17.21 6.77
C LYS A 67 -6.82 -16.99 7.76
N LYS A 68 -7.29 -15.75 7.90
CA LYS A 68 -8.44 -15.40 8.76
C LYS A 68 -9.74 -16.03 8.25
N VAL A 69 -9.94 -16.11 6.94
CA VAL A 69 -11.10 -16.79 6.32
C VAL A 69 -11.01 -18.29 6.55
N GLU A 70 -9.88 -18.93 6.27
CA GLU A 70 -9.65 -20.36 6.50
C GLU A 70 -9.89 -20.76 7.96
N ALA A 71 -9.38 -19.97 8.90
CA ALA A 71 -9.60 -20.19 10.33
C ALA A 71 -11.08 -20.10 10.72
N LEU A 72 -11.85 -19.19 10.11
CA LEU A 72 -13.30 -19.08 10.31
C LEU A 72 -14.04 -20.29 9.71
N VAL A 73 -13.69 -20.69 8.49
CA VAL A 73 -14.27 -21.87 7.83
C VAL A 73 -14.01 -23.12 8.66
N LYS A 74 -12.79 -23.31 9.17
CA LYS A 74 -12.44 -24.44 10.05
C LYS A 74 -13.27 -24.43 11.34
N LYS A 75 -13.53 -23.27 11.94
CA LYS A 75 -14.40 -23.14 13.11
C LYS A 75 -15.87 -23.47 12.79
N LEU A 76 -16.36 -23.06 11.62
CA LEU A 76 -17.73 -23.34 11.18
C LEU A 76 -17.99 -24.82 10.90
N LYS A 77 -16.96 -25.59 10.51
CA LYS A 77 -17.06 -27.04 10.28
C LYS A 77 -17.27 -27.86 11.57
N ASN A 78 -17.13 -27.27 12.76
CA ASN A 78 -17.31 -28.01 14.01
C ASN A 78 -18.82 -28.22 14.29
N PRO A 79 -19.29 -29.48 14.39
CA PRO A 79 -20.71 -29.81 14.51
C PRO A 79 -21.32 -29.42 15.86
N LYS A 80 -20.51 -29.08 16.87
CA LYS A 80 -20.97 -28.68 18.22
C LYS A 80 -21.20 -27.18 18.38
N LEU A 81 -21.24 -26.39 17.30
CA LEU A 81 -21.48 -24.95 17.39
C LEU A 81 -22.96 -24.63 17.62
N SER A 82 -23.22 -23.65 18.49
CA SER A 82 -24.56 -23.10 18.65
C SER A 82 -24.97 -22.26 17.44
N VAL A 83 -26.27 -22.26 17.12
CA VAL A 83 -26.86 -21.52 15.99
C VAL A 83 -26.48 -20.03 16.02
N ARG A 84 -26.46 -19.41 17.22
CA ARG A 84 -26.05 -18.02 17.41
C ARG A 84 -24.58 -17.78 17.01
N LYS A 85 -23.68 -18.72 17.36
CA LYS A 85 -22.26 -18.65 16.98
C LYS A 85 -22.07 -18.85 15.48
N VAL A 86 -22.82 -19.77 14.86
CA VAL A 86 -22.80 -19.97 13.39
C VAL A 86 -23.21 -18.69 12.66
N LYS A 87 -24.33 -18.05 13.07
CA LYS A 87 -24.81 -16.79 12.49
C LYS A 87 -23.79 -15.64 12.64
N ALA A 88 -23.11 -15.56 13.79
CA ALA A 88 -22.09 -14.55 14.03
C ALA A 88 -20.83 -14.76 13.16
N LEU A 89 -20.37 -16.00 13.01
CA LEU A 89 -19.18 -16.31 12.21
C LEU A 89 -19.45 -16.18 10.71
N THR A 90 -20.64 -16.57 10.23
CA THR A 90 -21.07 -16.36 8.83
C THR A 90 -21.20 -14.87 8.51
N SER A 91 -21.77 -14.05 9.40
CA SER A 91 -21.81 -12.59 9.22
C SER A 91 -20.41 -11.96 9.17
N LYS A 92 -19.46 -12.46 9.97
CA LYS A 92 -18.05 -12.00 9.90
C LYS A 92 -17.36 -12.41 8.61
N LEU A 93 -17.70 -13.57 8.06
CA LEU A 93 -17.16 -14.05 6.79
C LEU A 93 -17.70 -13.22 5.62
N ALA A 94 -19.00 -12.89 5.60
CA ALA A 94 -19.62 -12.09 4.56
C ALA A 94 -19.14 -10.64 4.47
N LYS A 95 -18.44 -10.13 5.49
CA LYS A 95 -17.88 -8.76 5.54
C LYS A 95 -16.43 -8.67 5.07
N ARG A 96 -15.80 -9.80 4.75
CA ARG A 96 -14.38 -9.89 4.37
C ARG A 96 -14.27 -10.34 2.94
#